data_AF-A0A1V5QFW4-F1
#
_entry.id   AF-A0A1V5QFW4-F1
#
_cell.length_a   1.000
_cell.length_b   1.000
_cell.length_c   1.000
_cell.angle_alpha   90.00
_cell.angle_beta   90.00
_cell.angle_gamma   90.00
#
_symmetry.space_group_name_H-M   'P 1'
#
loop_
_entity.id
_entity.type
_entity.pdbx_description
1 polymer ?
#
loop_
_entity_poly.entity_id
_entity_poly.type
_entity_poly.pdbx_seq_one_letter_code
_entity_poly.pdbx_strand_id
1 'polypeptide(L)'
;MSPERDPAGMSRWLESTTFVQAADEGIVRKARELTGSARDRVEAVLAIHRWVHRNVKKVPAVSLPSAVEVLRHMKGDCNEHTYLFVALARAAGIPAQIRVGLVYLDDAFYYHAWPAVYAGRWWELDPTLGQEAVDATHIALLEGELGAQLQLAGMIGRARATILSQECGSDGRMTP
;
A
#
# COMPACT_ATOMS: atom_id res chain seq x y z
N MET A 1 -17.33 4.54 24.24
CA MET A 1 -17.18 3.18 23.68
C MET A 1 -17.70 3.24 22.26
N SER A 2 -16.80 3.48 21.30
CA SER A 2 -17.13 3.70 19.88
C SER A 2 -17.29 2.36 19.16
N PRO A 3 -18.11 2.30 18.09
CA PRO A 3 -18.67 1.06 17.60
C PRO A 3 -17.64 0.28 16.79
N GLU A 4 -17.16 -0.81 17.37
CA GLU A 4 -16.65 -1.98 16.67
C GLU A 4 -17.83 -2.55 15.86
N ARG A 5 -18.02 -2.09 14.62
CA ARG A 5 -19.11 -2.57 13.75
C ARG A 5 -18.57 -3.14 12.45
N ASP A 6 -18.50 -4.46 12.48
CA ASP A 6 -19.10 -5.38 11.50
C ASP A 6 -18.11 -6.28 10.72
N PRO A 7 -17.97 -7.56 11.11
CA PRO A 7 -17.30 -8.58 10.30
C PRO A 7 -17.94 -8.77 8.91
N ALA A 8 -19.23 -8.45 8.72
CA ALA A 8 -19.92 -8.57 7.43
C ALA A 8 -19.58 -7.43 6.45
N GLY A 9 -19.05 -6.30 6.94
CA GLY A 9 -18.64 -5.15 6.13
C GLY A 9 -17.22 -5.25 5.53
N MET A 10 -16.43 -6.26 5.93
CA MET A 10 -15.05 -6.45 5.46
C MET A 10 -14.94 -7.29 4.19
N SER A 11 -16.02 -7.92 3.73
CA SER A 11 -16.04 -8.83 2.57
C SER A 11 -15.47 -8.17 1.31
N ARG A 12 -15.89 -6.93 1.03
CA ARG A 12 -15.37 -6.14 -0.10
C ARG A 12 -13.85 -5.93 -0.09
N TRP A 13 -13.23 -5.95 1.10
CA TRP A 13 -11.79 -5.79 1.28
C TRP A 13 -11.01 -7.09 1.22
N LEU A 14 -11.70 -8.20 0.97
CA LEU A 14 -11.14 -9.51 0.65
C LEU A 14 -11.36 -9.87 -0.83
N GLU A 15 -12.33 -9.24 -1.48
CA GLU A 15 -12.70 -9.52 -2.87
C GLU A 15 -11.64 -9.11 -3.88
N SER A 16 -11.60 -9.85 -4.98
CA SER A 16 -10.81 -9.48 -6.15
C SER A 16 -11.48 -8.37 -6.95
N THR A 17 -10.68 -7.59 -7.64
CA THR A 17 -11.13 -6.58 -8.60
C THR A 17 -10.38 -6.72 -9.91
N THR A 18 -10.68 -5.88 -10.89
CA THR A 18 -10.01 -5.86 -12.20
C THR A 18 -8.49 -5.76 -12.08
N PHE A 19 -8.00 -4.97 -11.13
CA PHE A 19 -6.57 -4.67 -10.99
C PHE A 19 -5.94 -5.32 -9.73
N VAL A 20 -6.77 -5.76 -8.78
CA VAL A 20 -6.36 -6.54 -7.60
C VAL A 20 -6.88 -7.97 -7.75
N GLN A 21 -6.21 -8.79 -8.55
CA GLN A 21 -6.63 -10.16 -8.85
C GLN A 21 -6.26 -11.15 -7.73
N ALA A 22 -6.82 -10.95 -6.52
CA ALA A 22 -6.51 -11.76 -5.32
C ALA A 22 -6.88 -13.25 -5.44
N ALA A 23 -7.84 -13.59 -6.31
CA ALA A 23 -8.28 -14.96 -6.56
C ALA A 23 -7.45 -15.69 -7.62
N ASP A 24 -6.48 -15.02 -8.26
CA ASP A 24 -5.55 -15.66 -9.19
C ASP A 24 -4.74 -16.76 -8.49
N GLU A 25 -4.59 -17.92 -9.12
CA GLU A 25 -3.92 -19.08 -8.53
C GLU A 25 -2.45 -18.80 -8.18
N GLY A 26 -1.76 -17.97 -8.97
CA GLY A 26 -0.39 -17.55 -8.71
C GLY A 26 -0.29 -16.67 -7.48
N ILE A 27 -1.21 -15.71 -7.35
CA ILE A 27 -1.32 -14.82 -6.19
C ILE A 27 -1.65 -15.63 -4.93
N VAL A 28 -2.66 -16.52 -4.97
CA VAL A 28 -3.05 -17.37 -3.83
C VAL A 28 -1.89 -18.25 -3.39
N ARG A 29 -1.18 -18.88 -4.32
CA ARG A 29 -0.03 -19.73 -4.02
C ARG A 29 1.10 -18.93 -3.37
N LYS A 30 1.43 -17.76 -3.92
CA LYS A 30 2.46 -16.90 -3.34
C LYS A 30 2.05 -16.39 -1.96
N ALA A 31 0.80 -15.98 -1.77
CA ALA A 31 0.30 -15.54 -0.47
C ALA A 31 0.46 -16.65 0.59
N ARG A 32 0.06 -17.89 0.28
CA ARG A 32 0.25 -19.05 1.18
C ARG A 32 1.72 -19.34 1.48
N GLU A 33 2.60 -19.24 0.49
CA GLU A 33 4.04 -19.40 0.67
C GLU A 33 4.60 -18.37 1.66
N LEU A 34 4.20 -17.10 1.52
CA LEU A 34 4.70 -16.01 2.34
C LEU A 34 4.16 -16.05 3.77
N THR A 35 2.90 -16.47 3.95
CA THR A 35 2.20 -16.40 5.25
C THR A 35 2.15 -17.73 6.00
N GLY A 36 2.58 -18.84 5.39
CA GLY A 36 2.40 -20.19 5.95
C GLY A 36 3.09 -20.46 7.30
N SER A 37 4.06 -19.64 7.69
CA SER A 37 4.73 -19.70 9.00
C SER A 37 4.32 -18.60 9.98
N ALA A 38 3.45 -17.67 9.55
CA ALA A 38 3.01 -16.56 10.39
C ALA A 38 2.08 -17.05 11.50
N ARG A 39 2.31 -16.58 12.72
CA ARG A 39 1.53 -16.93 13.92
C ARG A 39 0.27 -16.08 14.04
N ASP A 40 0.28 -14.90 13.45
CA ASP A 40 -0.84 -13.96 13.47
C ASP A 40 -0.88 -13.10 12.19
N ARG A 41 -1.90 -12.23 12.10
CA ARG A 41 -2.07 -11.32 10.95
C ARG A 41 -0.96 -10.29 10.83
N VAL A 42 -0.36 -9.85 11.93
CA VAL A 42 0.72 -8.85 11.90
C VAL A 42 1.95 -9.45 11.25
N GLU A 43 2.34 -10.67 11.65
CA GLU A 43 3.45 -11.40 11.03
C GLU A 43 3.19 -11.68 9.56
N ALA A 44 1.96 -12.06 9.19
CA ALA A 44 1.59 -12.29 7.80
C ALA A 44 1.71 -11.01 6.95
N VAL A 45 1.23 -9.87 7.47
CA VAL A 45 1.35 -8.56 6.82
C VAL A 45 2.81 -8.18 6.61
N LEU A 46 3.66 -8.30 7.64
CA LEU A 46 5.08 -7.98 7.55
C LEU A 46 5.84 -8.91 6.60
N ALA A 47 5.48 -10.20 6.56
CA ALA A 47 6.08 -11.14 5.62
C ALA A 47 5.80 -10.74 4.16
N ILE A 48 4.55 -10.36 3.86
CA ILE A 48 4.16 -9.85 2.53
C ILE A 48 4.88 -8.54 2.23
N HIS A 49 4.84 -7.57 3.15
CA HIS A 49 5.47 -6.25 2.99
C HIS A 49 6.94 -6.38 2.63
N ARG A 50 7.69 -7.09 3.48
CA ARG A 50 9.14 -7.27 3.33
C ARG A 50 9.47 -8.01 2.05
N TRP A 51 8.65 -8.98 1.65
CA TRP A 51 8.86 -9.70 0.40
C TRP A 51 8.61 -8.80 -0.81
N VAL A 52 7.52 -8.03 -0.84
CA VAL A 52 7.24 -7.09 -1.93
C VAL A 52 8.36 -6.07 -2.05
N HIS A 53 8.75 -5.43 -0.94
CA HIS A 53 9.82 -4.43 -0.91
C HIS A 53 11.16 -4.98 -1.45
N ARG A 54 11.53 -6.20 -1.06
CA ARG A 54 12.80 -6.80 -1.50
C ARG A 54 12.81 -7.27 -2.94
N ASN A 55 11.66 -7.72 -3.47
CA ASN A 55 11.63 -8.45 -4.74
C ASN A 55 11.07 -7.63 -5.90
N VAL A 56 10.23 -6.62 -5.64
CA VAL A 56 9.74 -5.74 -6.68
C VAL A 56 10.73 -4.60 -6.87
N LYS A 57 11.32 -4.52 -8.06
CA LYS A 57 12.23 -3.43 -8.39
C LYS A 57 11.45 -2.16 -8.70
N LYS A 58 11.72 -1.08 -7.93
CA LYS A 58 11.18 0.26 -8.20
C LYS A 58 11.69 0.79 -9.55
N VAL A 59 10.80 0.86 -10.53
CA VAL A 59 11.04 1.47 -11.86
C VAL A 59 9.78 2.20 -12.31
N PRO A 60 9.88 3.29 -13.10
CA PRO A 60 8.69 3.93 -13.65
C PRO A 60 7.83 2.94 -14.45
N ALA A 61 6.52 2.96 -14.21
CA ALA A 61 5.55 2.15 -14.95
C ALA A 61 4.61 3.06 -15.76
N VAL A 62 4.20 2.60 -16.94
CA VAL A 62 3.31 3.34 -17.87
C VAL A 62 2.16 2.46 -18.35
N SER A 63 1.93 1.33 -17.68
CA SER A 63 0.86 0.38 -17.99
C SER A 63 -0.29 0.51 -17.00
N LEU A 64 -1.45 -0.06 -17.35
CA LEU A 64 -2.51 -0.26 -16.38
C LEU A 64 -2.02 -1.16 -15.23
N PRO A 65 -2.39 -0.88 -13.96
CA PRO A 65 -2.01 -1.72 -12.84
C PRO A 65 -2.54 -3.15 -13.00
N SER A 66 -1.76 -4.15 -12.60
CA SER A 66 -2.21 -5.55 -12.59
C SER A 66 -1.35 -6.36 -11.62
N ALA A 67 -1.92 -6.80 -10.50
CA ALA A 67 -1.16 -7.53 -9.48
C ALA A 67 -0.49 -8.80 -10.05
N VAL A 68 -1.16 -9.51 -10.95
CA VAL A 68 -0.62 -10.72 -11.60
C VAL A 68 0.58 -10.40 -12.49
N GLU A 69 0.53 -9.30 -13.25
CA GLU A 69 1.64 -8.90 -14.10
C GLU A 69 2.83 -8.42 -13.27
N VAL A 70 2.60 -7.77 -12.13
CA VAL A 70 3.67 -7.40 -11.20
C VAL A 70 4.30 -8.64 -10.58
N LEU A 71 3.52 -9.64 -10.16
CA LEU A 71 4.05 -10.90 -9.64
C LEU A 71 4.95 -11.62 -10.66
N ARG A 72 4.62 -11.52 -11.96
CA ARG A 72 5.41 -12.12 -13.05
C ARG A 72 6.69 -11.36 -13.34
N HIS A 73 6.61 -10.03 -13.39
CA HIS A 73 7.70 -9.19 -13.88
C HIS A 73 8.58 -8.60 -12.77
N MET A 74 8.09 -8.55 -11.54
CA MET A 74 8.80 -8.12 -10.34
C MET A 74 9.39 -6.70 -10.49
N LYS A 75 8.65 -5.80 -11.13
CA LYS A 75 9.06 -4.42 -11.39
C LYS A 75 7.83 -3.50 -11.48
N GLY A 76 8.01 -2.25 -11.06
CA GLY A 76 7.03 -1.17 -11.21
C GLY A 76 7.21 -0.08 -10.16
N ASP A 77 6.29 0.89 -10.10
CA ASP A 77 6.37 2.02 -9.18
C ASP A 77 5.49 1.81 -7.93
N CYS A 78 5.14 2.90 -7.24
CA CYS A 78 4.28 2.87 -6.06
C CYS A 78 2.95 2.14 -6.28
N ASN A 79 2.39 2.22 -7.49
CA ASN A 79 1.15 1.54 -7.83
C ASN A 79 1.40 0.03 -7.89
N GLU A 80 2.37 -0.45 -8.67
CA GLU A 80 2.62 -1.89 -8.80
C GLU A 80 2.92 -2.57 -7.46
N HIS A 81 3.73 -1.94 -6.60
CA HIS A 81 4.01 -2.45 -5.25
C HIS A 81 2.73 -2.55 -4.42
N THR A 82 1.91 -1.50 -4.44
CA THR A 82 0.67 -1.42 -3.67
C THR A 82 -0.35 -2.45 -4.14
N TYR A 83 -0.56 -2.58 -5.45
CA TYR A 83 -1.54 -3.51 -6.01
C TYR A 83 -1.14 -4.97 -5.77
N LEU A 84 0.15 -5.30 -5.96
CA LEU A 84 0.64 -6.64 -5.64
C LEU A 84 0.49 -6.95 -4.15
N PHE A 85 0.88 -6.00 -3.29
CA PHE A 85 0.73 -6.16 -1.85
C PHE A 85 -0.73 -6.42 -1.46
N VAL A 86 -1.67 -5.59 -1.94
CA VAL A 86 -3.09 -5.72 -1.60
C VAL A 86 -3.64 -7.05 -2.11
N ALA A 87 -3.27 -7.49 -3.32
CA ALA A 87 -3.71 -8.78 -3.85
C ALA A 87 -3.21 -9.95 -2.99
N LEU A 88 -1.93 -9.94 -2.58
CA LEU A 88 -1.37 -10.95 -1.69
C LEU A 88 -2.04 -10.95 -0.31
N ALA A 89 -2.28 -9.78 0.27
CA ALA A 89 -2.96 -9.64 1.56
C ALA A 89 -4.40 -10.20 1.50
N ARG A 90 -5.17 -9.80 0.49
CA ARG A 90 -6.54 -10.31 0.28
C ARG A 90 -6.57 -11.82 0.08
N ALA A 91 -5.64 -12.36 -0.71
CA ALA A 91 -5.50 -13.80 -0.92
C ALA A 91 -5.10 -14.58 0.34
N ALA A 92 -4.41 -13.92 1.29
CA ALA A 92 -4.12 -14.45 2.62
C ALA A 92 -5.30 -14.29 3.61
N GLY A 93 -6.46 -13.78 3.18
CA GLY A 93 -7.61 -13.54 4.04
C GLY A 93 -7.49 -12.30 4.93
N ILE A 94 -6.60 -11.36 4.57
CA ILE A 94 -6.35 -10.12 5.30
C ILE A 94 -7.08 -8.99 4.56
N PRO A 95 -8.08 -8.34 5.18
CA PRO A 95 -8.77 -7.23 4.54
C PRO A 95 -7.78 -6.10 4.21
N ALA A 96 -7.76 -5.66 2.95
CA ALA A 96 -6.82 -4.67 2.45
C ALA A 96 -7.45 -3.73 1.42
N GLN A 97 -6.98 -2.48 1.40
CA GLN A 97 -7.41 -1.43 0.48
C GLN A 97 -6.23 -0.54 0.06
N ILE A 98 -6.45 0.30 -0.95
CA ILE A 98 -5.45 1.18 -1.53
C ILE A 98 -5.72 2.60 -1.06
N ARG A 99 -4.68 3.26 -0.54
CA ARG A 99 -4.62 4.70 -0.29
C ARG A 99 -3.93 5.38 -1.45
N VAL A 100 -4.43 6.56 -1.79
CA VAL A 100 -3.83 7.43 -2.79
C VAL A 100 -3.75 8.83 -2.22
N GLY A 101 -2.59 9.47 -2.34
CA GLY A 101 -2.35 10.75 -1.71
C GLY A 101 -0.98 11.33 -2.04
N LEU A 102 -0.41 12.00 -1.05
CA LEU A 102 0.90 12.62 -1.15
C LEU A 102 1.87 11.98 -0.17
N VAL A 103 3.14 11.89 -0.57
CA VAL A 103 4.26 11.61 0.33
C VAL A 103 5.26 12.76 0.27
N TYR A 104 5.78 13.18 1.42
CA TYR A 104 6.86 14.17 1.50
C TYR A 104 8.22 13.45 1.45
N LEU A 105 8.98 13.66 0.38
CA LEU A 105 10.31 13.08 0.17
C LEU A 105 11.21 14.16 -0.44
N ASP A 106 12.49 14.17 -0.08
CA ASP A 106 13.50 15.06 -0.70
C ASP A 106 13.03 16.52 -0.84
N ASP A 107 12.46 17.06 0.25
CA ASP A 107 11.92 18.42 0.36
C ASP A 107 10.72 18.77 -0.56
N ALA A 108 10.05 17.77 -1.14
CA ALA A 108 8.90 17.96 -2.00
C ALA A 108 7.77 16.94 -1.76
N PHE A 109 6.53 17.33 -2.12
CA PHE A 109 5.39 16.41 -2.11
C PHE A 109 5.25 15.72 -3.47
N TYR A 110 5.18 14.40 -3.44
CA TYR A 110 4.96 13.57 -4.62
C TYR A 110 3.63 12.83 -4.51
N TYR A 111 3.00 12.60 -5.65
CA TYR A 111 1.93 11.60 -5.75
C TYR A 111 2.43 10.26 -5.23
N HIS A 112 1.62 9.58 -4.45
CA HIS A 112 1.95 8.26 -3.94
C HIS A 112 0.72 7.40 -3.69
N ALA A 113 0.91 6.09 -3.82
CA ALA A 113 -0.06 5.07 -3.46
C ALA A 113 0.57 4.06 -2.50
N TRP A 114 -0.18 3.65 -1.47
CA TRP A 114 0.28 2.68 -0.48
C TRP A 114 -0.90 1.83 0.05
N PRO A 115 -0.63 0.63 0.59
CA PRO A 115 -1.67 -0.23 1.15
C PRO A 115 -2.10 0.19 2.57
N ALA A 116 -3.38 -0.05 2.86
CA ALA A 116 -3.93 -0.13 4.20
C ALA A 116 -4.51 -1.52 4.44
N VAL A 117 -4.24 -2.12 5.60
CA VAL A 117 -4.70 -3.48 5.97
C VAL A 117 -5.39 -3.49 7.33
N TYR A 118 -6.24 -4.48 7.57
CA TYR A 118 -6.90 -4.66 8.86
C TYR A 118 -6.30 -5.84 9.66
N ALA A 119 -5.54 -5.51 10.69
CA ALA A 119 -4.94 -6.45 11.65
C ALA A 119 -5.33 -6.06 13.09
N GLY A 120 -6.62 -6.23 13.43
CA GLY A 120 -7.23 -5.75 14.68
C GLY A 120 -7.53 -4.25 14.67
N ARG A 121 -6.75 -3.48 13.92
CA ARG A 121 -7.02 -2.09 13.52
C ARG A 121 -6.59 -1.89 12.07
N TRP A 122 -7.05 -0.80 11.46
CA TRP A 122 -6.46 -0.34 10.21
C TRP A 122 -5.01 0.07 10.45
N TRP A 123 -4.13 -0.44 9.59
CA TRP A 123 -2.70 -0.24 9.63
C TRP A 123 -2.23 0.08 8.22
N GLU A 124 -1.57 1.22 8.07
CA GLU A 124 -1.02 1.69 6.82
C GLU A 124 0.50 1.51 6.84
N LEU A 125 1.04 1.03 5.73
CA LEU A 125 2.43 0.63 5.56
C LEU A 125 2.83 0.84 4.10
N ASP A 126 4.12 0.91 3.81
CA ASP A 126 4.62 1.28 2.50
C ASP A 126 5.69 0.28 2.00
N PRO A 127 5.33 -0.67 1.12
CA PRO A 127 6.28 -1.60 0.55
C PRO A 127 7.18 -0.97 -0.52
N THR A 128 6.81 0.19 -1.08
CA THR A 128 7.65 0.91 -2.06
C THR A 128 8.81 1.61 -1.39
N LEU A 129 8.59 2.19 -0.21
CA LEU A 129 9.60 2.88 0.58
C LEU A 129 10.22 2.00 1.68
N GLY A 130 9.70 0.78 1.87
CA GLY A 130 10.22 -0.16 2.88
C GLY A 130 9.78 0.16 4.31
N GLN A 131 8.77 1.00 4.49
CA GLN A 131 8.28 1.41 5.80
C GLN A 131 7.21 0.42 6.30
N GLU A 132 7.44 -0.19 7.46
CA GLU A 132 6.48 -1.10 8.09
C GLU A 132 5.29 -0.36 8.72
N ALA A 133 5.40 0.97 8.90
CA ALA A 133 4.29 1.84 9.22
C ALA A 133 4.51 3.19 8.52
N VAL A 134 3.47 3.76 7.92
CA VAL A 134 3.53 5.14 7.42
C VAL A 134 3.62 6.12 8.58
N ASP A 135 4.34 7.22 8.38
CA ASP A 135 4.47 8.30 9.34
C ASP A 135 3.70 9.54 8.86
N ALA A 136 3.96 10.70 9.47
CA ALA A 136 3.29 11.95 9.13
C ALA A 136 3.64 12.49 7.72
N THR A 137 4.58 11.88 7.00
CA THR A 137 4.92 12.25 5.62
C THR A 137 3.89 11.78 4.61
N HIS A 138 3.03 10.82 4.95
CA HIS A 138 1.95 10.31 4.10
C HIS A 138 0.63 11.02 4.39
N ILE A 139 0.10 11.71 3.40
CA ILE A 139 -1.19 12.41 3.48
C ILE A 139 -2.17 11.71 2.55
N ALA A 140 -3.03 10.86 3.11
CA ALA A 140 -4.09 10.18 2.36
C ALA A 140 -5.15 11.21 1.89
N LEU A 141 -5.47 11.21 0.60
CA LEU A 141 -6.47 12.10 0.03
C LEU A 141 -7.69 11.33 -0.49
N LEU A 142 -7.46 10.16 -1.06
CA LEU A 142 -8.49 9.30 -1.62
C LEU A 142 -8.23 7.83 -1.25
N GLU A 143 -9.28 7.04 -1.36
CA GLU A 143 -9.26 5.59 -1.21
C GLU A 143 -9.74 4.97 -2.52
N GLY A 144 -9.00 3.98 -3.02
CA GLY A 144 -9.42 3.23 -4.20
C GLY A 144 -8.34 2.98 -5.24
N GLU A 145 -8.77 2.36 -6.34
CA GLU A 145 -7.90 1.91 -7.43
C GLU A 145 -7.77 3.01 -8.51
N LEU A 146 -7.67 2.62 -9.79
CA LEU A 146 -7.33 3.50 -10.91
C LEU A 146 -8.21 4.76 -10.98
N GLY A 147 -9.51 4.65 -10.68
CA GLY A 147 -10.41 5.82 -10.66
C GLY A 147 -9.98 6.90 -9.66
N ALA A 148 -9.59 6.50 -8.44
CA ALA A 148 -9.10 7.43 -7.42
C ALA A 148 -7.76 8.05 -7.83
N GLN A 149 -6.89 7.27 -8.49
CA GLN A 149 -5.62 7.76 -9.00
C GLN A 149 -5.80 8.81 -10.09
N LEU A 150 -6.69 8.57 -11.05
CA LEU A 150 -7.02 9.54 -12.09
C LEU A 150 -7.64 10.81 -11.51
N GLN A 151 -8.49 10.67 -10.49
CA GLN A 151 -9.05 11.81 -9.78
C GLN A 151 -7.97 12.65 -9.10
N LEU A 152 -7.02 12.01 -8.39
CA LEU A 152 -5.91 12.72 -7.76
C LEU A 152 -4.97 13.35 -8.79
N ALA A 153 -4.67 12.64 -9.89
CA ALA A 153 -3.86 13.17 -10.99
C ALA A 153 -4.49 14.44 -11.59
N GLY A 154 -5.83 14.50 -11.68
CA GLY A 154 -6.55 15.69 -12.09
C GLY A 154 -6.38 16.90 -11.16
N MET A 155 -5.99 16.69 -9.90
CA MET A 155 -5.70 17.72 -8.90
C MET A 155 -4.23 18.17 -8.92
N ILE A 156 -3.32 17.39 -9.52
CA ILE A 156 -1.90 17.74 -9.64
C ILE A 156 -1.77 19.03 -10.44
N GLY A 157 -1.00 19.99 -9.91
CA GLY A 157 -0.85 21.34 -10.48
C GLY A 157 -1.95 22.35 -10.11
N ARG A 158 -3.03 21.90 -9.45
CA ARG A 158 -4.09 22.78 -8.90
C ARG A 158 -4.06 22.87 -7.37
N ALA A 159 -3.44 21.89 -6.72
CA ALA A 159 -3.23 21.89 -5.28
C ALA A 159 -1.96 22.68 -4.92
N ARG A 160 -2.04 23.49 -3.86
CA ARG A 160 -0.89 24.21 -3.27
C ARG A 160 -0.72 23.77 -1.83
N ALA A 161 0.40 23.12 -1.53
CA ALA A 161 0.81 22.86 -0.16
C ALA A 161 1.82 23.94 0.27
N THR A 162 1.68 24.45 1.49
CA THR A 162 2.67 25.36 2.10
C THR A 162 3.02 24.79 3.45
N ILE A 163 4.31 24.56 3.70
CA ILE A 163 4.81 24.17 5.01
C ILE A 163 4.75 25.43 5.89
N LEU A 164 3.88 25.44 6.90
CA LEU A 164 3.68 26.60 7.76
C LEU A 164 4.79 26.73 8.81
N SER A 165 5.28 25.60 9.31
CA SER A 165 6.42 25.50 10.22
C SER A 165 6.93 24.06 10.23
N GLN A 166 8.23 23.87 10.40
CA GLN A 166 8.88 22.60 10.68
C GLN A 166 9.76 22.80 11.89
N GLU A 167 9.45 22.14 12.99
CA GLU A 167 10.35 22.06 14.14
C GLU A 167 11.29 20.88 13.91
N CYS A 168 12.56 21.17 13.60
CA CYS A 168 13.59 20.15 13.52
C CYS A 168 13.98 19.76 14.96
N GLY A 169 13.73 18.52 15.36
CA GLY A 169 14.24 17.97 16.62
C GLY A 169 15.77 18.10 16.65
N SER A 170 16.32 18.49 17.80
CA SER A 170 17.70 18.96 17.98
C SER A 170 18.80 17.90 17.84
N ASP A 171 18.59 16.84 17.06
CA ASP A 171 19.64 15.89 16.69
C ASP A 171 19.57 15.70 15.17
N GLY A 172 20.41 16.45 14.44
CA GLY A 172 20.49 16.45 12.98
C GLY A 172 21.04 15.15 12.39
N ARG A 173 20.53 13.99 12.83
CA ARG A 173 20.84 12.67 12.30
C ARG A 173 19.56 11.94 11.92
N MET A 174 19.33 11.83 10.62
CA MET A 174 18.64 10.66 10.09
C MET A 174 19.61 9.48 10.23
N THR A 175 19.37 8.60 11.20
CA THR A 175 19.97 7.27 11.20
C THR A 175 19.21 6.36 10.23
N PRO A 176 19.91 5.46 9.52
CA PRO A 176 19.40 4.73 8.36
C PRO A 176 18.27 3.75 8.64
#